data_AF-A0A1H7A719-F1
#
_entry.id   AF-A0A1H7A719-F1
#
_cell.length_a   1.000
_cell.length_b   1.000
_cell.length_c   1.000
_cell.angle_alpha   90.00
_cell.angle_beta   90.00
_cell.angle_gamma   90.00
#
_symmetry.space_group_name_H-M   'P 1'
#
loop_
_entity.id
_entity.type
_entity.pdbx_description
1 polymer ?
#
loop_
_entity_poly.entity_id
_entity_poly.type
_entity_poly.pdbx_seq_one_letter_code
_entity_poly.pdbx_strand_id
1 'polypeptide(L)'
;MRIFDRGYNASTMKATRTLRRPRVLIVGCGDVGMRCVRQLQRRARLYALTHHAERRDELRAAGVTPIVGDLDARKSLWRLAGLAPTVLHLAPPQKTGDIDMRTRSLIATLTAPRIRHARHVEAQPTGRLRSARQGIRARKTSVIVPDGGIAAAAAGHYAGVRPRIVYASTTGVYGDCGGAWLDETRPIAPANERAKRRVSAETQLRRAAARRAIAASIARIPGIYAGNRLPLARLERRTPALVDADDVYTNHIHADDLAAILLRMATHGRPSRVIHASDDTTLKMGEYFDRVADAFGVERPPRITRDEAERQLEPMMLSFMRESRRLVNGRLKRELRVQLRYPSVDDFLRTAARRA
;
A
#
# COMPACT_ATOMS: atom_id res chain seq x y z
N MET A 1 -29.75 -50.59 -9.75
CA MET A 1 -28.39 -50.03 -9.59
C MET A 1 -28.14 -49.00 -10.70
N ARG A 2 -28.31 -47.71 -10.40
CA ARG A 2 -27.68 -46.55 -11.07
C ARG A 2 -28.06 -45.30 -10.27
N ILE A 3 -27.07 -44.82 -9.53
CA ILE A 3 -27.15 -43.72 -8.58
C ILE A 3 -26.92 -42.41 -9.36
N PHE A 4 -27.84 -41.47 -9.15
CA PHE A 4 -27.76 -40.02 -9.34
C PHE A 4 -26.54 -39.45 -10.09
N ASP A 5 -26.77 -39.11 -11.35
CA ASP A 5 -26.00 -38.09 -12.07
C ASP A 5 -26.52 -36.70 -11.63
N ARG A 6 -26.00 -36.17 -10.52
CA ARG A 6 -26.20 -34.76 -10.16
C ARG A 6 -25.22 -33.92 -10.96
N GLY A 7 -25.68 -33.40 -12.09
CA GLY A 7 -24.98 -32.37 -12.86
C GLY A 7 -24.64 -31.15 -12.00
N TYR A 8 -23.42 -31.10 -11.48
CA TYR A 8 -22.88 -29.94 -10.77
C TYR A 8 -22.48 -28.86 -11.79
N ASN A 9 -23.30 -27.82 -11.88
CA ASN A 9 -23.15 -26.72 -12.83
C ASN A 9 -21.83 -25.92 -12.59
N ALA A 10 -21.01 -25.77 -13.65
CA ALA A 10 -19.75 -25.05 -13.63
C ALA A 10 -19.86 -23.56 -13.23
N SER A 11 -21.05 -22.95 -13.40
CA SER A 11 -21.35 -21.58 -12.97
C SER A 11 -21.35 -21.45 -11.44
N THR A 12 -21.90 -22.43 -10.74
CA THR A 12 -21.96 -22.47 -9.27
C THR A 12 -20.58 -22.70 -8.65
N MET A 13 -19.70 -23.47 -9.32
CA MET A 13 -18.29 -23.59 -8.96
C MET A 13 -17.49 -22.28 -9.16
N LYS A 14 -17.76 -21.52 -10.24
CA LYS A 14 -17.12 -20.21 -10.46
C LYS A 14 -17.55 -19.19 -9.42
N ALA A 15 -18.84 -19.14 -9.04
CA ALA A 15 -19.35 -18.23 -8.02
C ALA A 15 -18.77 -18.51 -6.62
N THR A 16 -18.68 -19.78 -6.23
CA THR A 16 -18.07 -20.21 -4.95
C THR A 16 -16.56 -19.97 -4.90
N ARG A 17 -15.84 -20.12 -6.02
CA ARG A 17 -14.41 -19.74 -6.12
C ARG A 17 -14.19 -18.23 -6.01
N THR A 18 -15.12 -17.43 -6.54
CA THR A 18 -15.04 -15.96 -6.52
C THR A 18 -15.28 -15.39 -5.11
N LEU A 19 -16.15 -16.03 -4.32
CA LEU A 19 -16.40 -15.69 -2.91
C LEU A 19 -15.23 -16.05 -1.98
N ARG A 20 -14.35 -16.97 -2.38
CA ARG A 20 -13.17 -17.41 -1.60
C ARG A 20 -11.88 -16.64 -1.89
N ARG A 21 -11.88 -15.70 -2.86
CA ARG A 21 -10.68 -14.93 -3.19
C ARG A 21 -10.27 -14.00 -2.05
N PRO A 22 -8.97 -13.90 -1.72
CA PRO A 22 -8.47 -12.88 -0.80
C PRO A 22 -8.94 -11.49 -1.21
N ARG A 23 -9.35 -10.68 -0.25
CA ARG A 23 -9.77 -9.29 -0.47
C ARG A 23 -8.63 -8.36 -0.09
N VAL A 24 -8.25 -7.47 -0.99
CA VAL A 24 -7.17 -6.50 -0.76
C VAL A 24 -7.68 -5.10 -1.04
N LEU A 25 -7.48 -4.19 -0.09
CA LEU A 25 -7.73 -2.77 -0.24
C LEU A 25 -6.42 -2.04 -0.53
N ILE A 26 -6.38 -1.24 -1.58
CA ILE A 26 -5.26 -0.38 -1.96
C ILE A 26 -5.65 1.07 -1.65
N VAL A 27 -4.98 1.66 -0.68
CA VAL A 27 -5.15 3.07 -0.31
C VAL A 27 -4.03 3.87 -0.97
N GLY A 28 -4.35 4.68 -1.98
CA GLY A 28 -3.35 5.35 -2.83
C GLY A 28 -3.03 4.57 -4.11
N CYS A 29 -4.02 4.36 -4.98
CA CYS A 29 -3.89 3.61 -6.22
C CYS A 29 -3.32 4.48 -7.38
N GLY A 30 -2.12 5.02 -7.18
CA GLY A 30 -1.30 5.63 -8.24
C GLY A 30 -0.47 4.58 -8.98
N ASP A 31 0.66 4.95 -9.57
CA ASP A 31 1.50 4.04 -10.38
C ASP A 31 1.90 2.72 -9.66
N VAL A 32 2.47 2.78 -8.45
CA VAL A 32 2.84 1.55 -7.70
C VAL A 32 1.59 0.73 -7.33
N GLY A 33 0.48 1.41 -6.98
CA GLY A 33 -0.79 0.74 -6.70
C GLY A 33 -1.34 0.00 -7.91
N MET A 34 -1.29 0.60 -9.10
CA MET A 34 -1.70 -0.04 -10.35
C MET A 34 -0.79 -1.21 -10.73
N ARG A 35 0.51 -1.15 -10.41
CA ARG A 35 1.41 -2.30 -10.55
C ARG A 35 1.03 -3.44 -9.61
N CYS A 36 0.65 -3.15 -8.37
CA CYS A 36 0.08 -4.14 -7.45
C CYS A 36 -1.22 -4.75 -8.00
N VAL A 37 -2.09 -3.94 -8.60
CA VAL A 37 -3.33 -4.40 -9.25
C VAL A 37 -3.02 -5.39 -10.37
N ARG A 38 -2.13 -5.04 -11.28
CA ARG A 38 -1.75 -5.90 -12.42
C ARG A 38 -1.26 -7.28 -11.96
N GLN A 39 -0.48 -7.31 -10.88
CA GLN A 39 0.05 -8.56 -10.30
C GLN A 39 -1.00 -9.37 -9.50
N LEU A 40 -2.01 -8.72 -8.91
CA LEU A 40 -3.02 -9.38 -8.05
C LEU A 40 -4.37 -9.69 -8.71
N GLN A 41 -4.77 -9.00 -9.77
CA GLN A 41 -6.15 -9.02 -10.30
C GLN A 41 -6.68 -10.43 -10.62
N ARG A 42 -5.80 -11.39 -10.96
CA ARG A 42 -6.17 -12.78 -11.24
C ARG A 42 -6.23 -13.68 -9.99
N ARG A 43 -5.89 -13.16 -8.81
CA ARG A 43 -5.72 -13.94 -7.57
C ARG A 43 -6.53 -13.39 -6.39
N ALA A 44 -6.85 -12.10 -6.40
CA ALA A 44 -7.56 -11.42 -5.32
C ALA A 44 -8.74 -10.59 -5.84
N ARG A 45 -9.70 -10.30 -4.96
CA ARG A 45 -10.69 -9.25 -5.18
C ARG A 45 -10.10 -7.93 -4.69
N LEU A 46 -10.00 -6.96 -5.59
CA LEU A 46 -9.30 -5.71 -5.35
C LEU A 46 -10.28 -4.56 -5.14
N TYR A 47 -9.96 -3.73 -4.15
CA TYR A 47 -10.61 -2.45 -3.89
C TYR A 47 -9.57 -1.34 -3.91
N ALA A 48 -9.89 -0.20 -4.50
CA ALA A 48 -9.01 0.97 -4.48
C ALA A 48 -9.74 2.17 -3.88
N LEU A 49 -9.14 2.81 -2.87
CA LEU A 49 -9.61 4.11 -2.40
C LEU A 49 -9.15 5.19 -3.38
N THR A 50 -10.08 6.04 -3.80
CA THR A 50 -9.82 7.23 -4.61
C THR A 50 -10.64 8.40 -4.08
N HIS A 51 -10.06 9.60 -4.00
CA HIS A 51 -10.83 10.82 -3.71
C HIS A 51 -11.45 11.42 -4.99
N HIS A 52 -10.97 10.98 -6.16
CA HIS A 52 -11.45 11.37 -7.49
C HIS A 52 -12.52 10.40 -7.98
N ALA A 53 -13.76 10.88 -8.11
CA ALA A 53 -14.89 10.07 -8.59
C ALA A 53 -14.80 9.74 -10.08
N GLU A 54 -14.17 10.60 -10.86
CA GLU A 54 -13.87 10.46 -12.29
C GLU A 54 -12.96 9.25 -12.57
N ARG A 55 -12.12 8.83 -11.61
CA ARG A 55 -11.25 7.65 -11.76
C ARG A 55 -11.98 6.31 -11.63
N ARG A 56 -13.29 6.29 -11.44
CA ARG A 56 -14.06 5.04 -11.24
C ARG A 56 -13.94 4.11 -12.43
N ASP A 57 -14.06 4.63 -13.65
CA ASP A 57 -14.12 3.79 -14.84
C ASP A 57 -12.74 3.27 -15.22
N GLU A 58 -11.69 4.11 -15.07
CA GLU A 58 -10.28 3.70 -15.13
C GLU A 58 -10.00 2.51 -14.19
N LEU A 59 -10.39 2.62 -12.92
CA LEU A 59 -10.13 1.58 -11.92
C LEU A 59 -10.94 0.30 -12.18
N ARG A 60 -12.19 0.43 -12.65
CA ARG A 60 -13.02 -0.72 -13.04
C ARG A 60 -12.45 -1.45 -14.24
N ALA A 61 -11.99 -0.72 -15.26
CA ALA A 61 -11.34 -1.29 -16.44
C ALA A 61 -10.08 -2.09 -16.06
N ALA A 62 -9.37 -1.66 -15.01
CA ALA A 62 -8.22 -2.38 -14.44
C ALA A 62 -8.61 -3.57 -13.52
N GLY A 63 -9.89 -3.92 -13.42
CA GLY A 63 -10.36 -5.04 -12.59
C GLY A 63 -10.45 -4.74 -11.09
N VAL A 64 -10.52 -3.47 -10.70
CA VAL A 64 -10.57 -3.03 -9.30
C VAL A 64 -11.92 -2.40 -8.99
N THR A 65 -12.47 -2.66 -7.81
CA THR A 65 -13.67 -1.96 -7.34
C THR A 65 -13.28 -0.61 -6.71
N PRO A 66 -13.63 0.54 -7.34
CA PRO A 66 -13.32 1.85 -6.76
C PRO A 66 -14.21 2.13 -5.55
N ILE A 67 -13.60 2.66 -4.49
CA ILE A 67 -14.28 3.21 -3.31
C ILE A 67 -13.96 4.69 -3.27
N VAL A 68 -14.98 5.53 -3.43
CA VAL A 68 -14.80 6.97 -3.31
C VAL A 68 -14.76 7.36 -1.84
N GLY A 69 -13.71 8.05 -1.44
CA GLY A 69 -13.51 8.56 -0.09
C GLY A 69 -12.18 9.31 0.02
N ASP A 70 -12.11 10.21 0.98
CA ASP A 70 -10.98 11.09 1.23
C ASP A 70 -10.37 10.81 2.61
N LEU A 71 -9.05 10.62 2.64
CA LEU A 71 -8.29 10.36 3.87
C LEU A 71 -8.25 11.58 4.79
N ASP A 72 -8.41 12.78 4.24
CA ASP A 72 -8.48 14.02 5.02
C ASP A 72 -9.89 14.21 5.64
N ALA A 73 -10.92 13.57 5.07
CA ALA A 73 -12.28 13.61 5.57
C ALA A 73 -12.73 12.23 6.09
N ARG A 74 -12.33 11.86 7.31
CA ARG A 74 -12.57 10.51 7.90
C ARG A 74 -14.01 9.99 7.73
N LYS A 75 -15.03 10.84 7.88
CA LYS A 75 -16.44 10.42 7.76
C LYS A 75 -16.75 9.80 6.39
N SER A 76 -16.05 10.21 5.33
CA SER A 76 -16.19 9.65 3.98
C SER A 76 -15.67 8.21 3.86
N LEU A 77 -14.84 7.75 4.80
CA LEU A 77 -14.16 6.45 4.75
C LEU A 77 -15.00 5.29 5.30
N TRP A 78 -16.24 5.53 5.76
CA TRP A 78 -17.07 4.54 6.45
C TRP A 78 -17.20 3.19 5.71
N ARG A 79 -17.15 3.21 4.36
CA ARG A 79 -17.22 2.02 3.50
C ARG A 79 -16.01 1.09 3.61
N LEU A 80 -14.90 1.56 4.17
CA LEU A 80 -13.67 0.77 4.32
C LEU A 80 -13.75 -0.21 5.50
N ALA A 81 -14.61 0.04 6.49
CA ALA A 81 -14.72 -0.77 7.69
C ALA A 81 -15.11 -2.22 7.35
N GLY A 82 -14.16 -3.14 7.60
CA GLY A 82 -14.31 -4.58 7.30
C GLY A 82 -14.48 -4.92 5.81
N LEU A 83 -14.07 -4.03 4.92
CA LEU A 83 -14.12 -4.24 3.46
C LEU A 83 -13.11 -5.30 3.00
N ALA A 84 -11.88 -5.20 3.47
CA ALA A 84 -10.78 -6.10 3.15
C ALA A 84 -9.91 -6.34 4.40
N PRO A 85 -9.52 -7.61 4.69
CA PRO A 85 -8.63 -7.91 5.81
C PRO A 85 -7.17 -7.53 5.53
N THR A 86 -6.79 -7.34 4.26
CA THR A 86 -5.44 -6.93 3.86
C THR A 86 -5.49 -5.56 3.20
N VAL A 87 -4.62 -4.65 3.64
CA VAL A 87 -4.55 -3.26 3.19
C VAL A 87 -3.13 -2.92 2.77
N LEU A 88 -2.99 -2.43 1.54
CA LEU A 88 -1.77 -1.75 1.07
C LEU A 88 -1.98 -0.25 1.25
N HIS A 89 -1.30 0.35 2.23
CA HIS A 89 -1.35 1.79 2.47
C HIS A 89 -0.18 2.47 1.74
N LEU A 90 -0.49 2.96 0.54
CA LEU A 90 0.45 3.61 -0.38
C LEU A 90 0.24 5.13 -0.50
N ALA A 91 -0.88 5.64 0.03
CA ALA A 91 -1.17 7.06 0.04
C ALA A 91 -0.13 7.83 0.89
N PRO A 92 0.39 8.97 0.40
CA PRO A 92 1.30 9.79 1.17
C PRO A 92 0.54 10.52 2.31
N PRO A 93 1.26 10.88 3.40
CA PRO A 93 0.77 11.83 4.39
C PRO A 93 0.30 13.13 3.73
N GLN A 94 -0.51 13.91 4.43
CA GLN A 94 -0.89 15.24 3.97
C GLN A 94 0.32 16.19 3.88
N LYS A 95 0.17 17.31 3.16
CA LYS A 95 1.31 18.19 2.82
C LYS A 95 1.89 18.94 4.02
N THR A 96 1.07 19.27 5.02
CA THR A 96 1.41 20.18 6.13
C THR A 96 1.23 19.52 7.50
N GLY A 97 1.84 20.14 8.52
CA GLY A 97 1.86 19.67 9.91
C GLY A 97 2.78 18.47 10.14
N ASP A 98 2.97 18.09 11.40
CA ASP A 98 3.98 17.09 11.78
C ASP A 98 3.37 15.70 11.99
N ILE A 99 2.05 15.65 12.19
CA ILE A 99 1.31 14.42 12.49
C ILE A 99 0.61 13.94 11.23
N ASP A 100 0.84 12.70 10.79
CA ASP A 100 0.09 12.12 9.67
C ASP A 100 -1.36 11.84 10.07
N MET A 101 -2.27 12.70 9.63
CA MET A 101 -3.70 12.62 9.91
C MET A 101 -4.41 11.61 9.00
N ARG A 102 -3.88 11.37 7.79
CA ARG A 102 -4.44 10.41 6.83
C ARG A 102 -4.27 8.99 7.33
N THR A 103 -3.08 8.63 7.81
CA THR A 103 -2.82 7.33 8.45
C THR A 103 -3.70 7.17 9.70
N ARG A 104 -3.84 8.24 10.51
CA ARG A 104 -4.71 8.25 11.70
C ARG A 104 -6.16 7.93 11.35
N SER A 105 -6.71 8.62 10.35
CA SER A 105 -8.07 8.43 9.84
C SER A 105 -8.29 7.03 9.29
N LEU A 106 -7.31 6.48 8.57
CA LEU A 106 -7.39 5.13 8.02
C LEU A 106 -7.41 4.08 9.14
N ILE A 107 -6.44 4.12 10.07
CA ILE A 107 -6.38 3.17 11.19
C ILE A 107 -7.71 3.20 11.95
N ALA A 108 -8.15 4.39 12.34
CA ALA A 108 -9.33 4.52 13.17
C ALA A 108 -10.63 4.09 12.46
N THR A 109 -10.69 4.19 11.13
CA THR A 109 -11.79 3.63 10.33
C THR A 109 -11.73 2.12 10.25
N LEU A 110 -10.55 1.55 10.00
CA LEU A 110 -10.36 0.11 9.86
C LEU A 110 -10.57 -0.65 11.18
N THR A 111 -10.32 0.01 12.31
CA THR A 111 -10.50 -0.57 13.65
C THR A 111 -11.83 -0.18 14.31
N ALA A 112 -12.70 0.58 13.62
CA ALA A 112 -14.00 0.93 14.15
C ALA A 112 -14.91 -0.32 14.23
N PRO A 113 -15.74 -0.45 15.28
CA PRO A 113 -16.80 -1.46 15.31
C PRO A 113 -17.71 -1.30 14.09
N ARG A 114 -18.06 -2.40 13.42
CA ARG A 114 -19.02 -2.32 12.31
C ARG A 114 -20.38 -1.92 12.89
N ILE A 115 -20.81 -0.68 12.62
CA ILE A 115 -22.22 -0.31 12.76
C ILE A 115 -22.96 -1.13 11.70
N ARG A 116 -23.68 -2.17 12.12
CA ARG A 116 -24.65 -2.82 11.26
C ARG A 116 -25.76 -1.80 11.05
N HIS A 117 -25.79 -1.14 9.89
CA HIS A 117 -27.05 -0.56 9.44
C HIS A 117 -27.99 -1.75 9.25
N ALA A 118 -28.91 -1.93 10.22
CA ALA A 118 -30.10 -2.70 9.98
C ALA A 118 -30.69 -2.13 8.68
N ARG A 119 -30.88 -2.99 7.67
CA ARG A 119 -31.71 -2.60 6.54
C ARG A 119 -33.03 -2.16 7.17
N HIS A 120 -33.41 -0.89 7.02
CA HIS A 120 -34.79 -0.51 7.17
C HIS A 120 -35.54 -1.30 6.10
N VAL A 121 -36.08 -2.46 6.50
CA VAL A 121 -37.20 -3.05 5.78
C VAL A 121 -38.35 -2.13 6.15
N GLU A 122 -38.75 -1.31 5.20
CA GLU A 122 -39.96 -0.50 5.30
C GLU A 122 -41.13 -1.49 5.40
N ALA A 123 -41.52 -1.84 6.61
CA ALA A 123 -42.71 -2.62 6.84
C ALA A 123 -43.89 -1.71 6.48
N GLN A 124 -44.51 -1.96 5.33
CA GLN A 124 -45.79 -1.34 5.01
C GLN A 124 -46.80 -1.73 6.09
N PRO A 125 -47.49 -0.77 6.72
CA PRO A 125 -48.50 -1.09 7.72
C PRO A 125 -49.76 -1.55 7.00
N THR A 126 -49.94 -2.87 6.84
CA THR A 126 -51.26 -3.43 6.54
C THR A 126 -52.15 -3.26 7.77
N GLY A 127 -53.28 -2.60 7.58
CA GLY A 127 -54.08 -1.98 8.63
C GLY A 127 -54.71 -2.88 9.69
N ARG A 128 -55.09 -2.17 10.76
CA ARG A 128 -56.03 -2.44 11.87
C ARG A 128 -56.79 -3.77 11.90
N LEU A 129 -56.75 -4.42 13.07
CA LEU A 129 -57.95 -4.85 13.79
C LEU A 129 -57.70 -4.94 15.31
N ARG A 130 -58.77 -4.66 16.07
CA ARG A 130 -58.85 -4.38 17.50
C ARG A 130 -58.91 -5.65 18.38
N SER A 131 -58.56 -5.42 19.65
CA SER A 131 -59.03 -6.08 20.90
C SER A 131 -58.86 -7.60 21.07
N ALA A 132 -58.15 -8.01 22.12
CA ALA A 132 -58.74 -8.47 23.39
C ALA A 132 -57.66 -9.03 24.34
N ARG A 133 -58.00 -9.00 25.62
CA ARG A 133 -57.19 -9.31 26.81
C ARG A 133 -56.89 -10.80 26.99
N GLN A 134 -55.97 -11.03 27.94
CA GLN A 134 -55.80 -12.16 28.87
C GLN A 134 -54.78 -13.24 28.52
N GLY A 135 -53.95 -13.51 29.54
CA GLY A 135 -52.72 -14.28 29.48
C GLY A 135 -52.92 -15.76 29.29
N ILE A 136 -51.84 -16.43 28.89
CA ILE A 136 -51.59 -17.83 29.21
C ILE A 136 -50.09 -18.00 29.48
N ARG A 137 -49.87 -18.66 30.62
CA ARG A 137 -48.69 -19.29 31.21
C ARG A 137 -47.51 -19.60 30.29
N ALA A 138 -46.33 -19.39 30.88
CA ALA A 138 -45.09 -20.07 30.56
C ALA A 138 -45.29 -21.58 30.37
N ARG A 139 -44.96 -22.06 29.17
CA ARG A 139 -44.61 -23.45 28.92
C ARG A 139 -43.25 -23.48 28.25
N LYS A 140 -42.26 -24.02 28.96
CA LYS A 140 -41.07 -24.61 28.36
C LYS A 140 -41.55 -25.77 27.49
N THR A 141 -41.29 -25.70 26.19
CA THR A 141 -41.24 -26.88 25.33
C THR A 141 -39.95 -26.83 24.53
N SER A 142 -39.22 -27.94 24.63
CA SER A 142 -38.02 -28.31 23.88
C SER A 142 -38.20 -28.09 22.39
N VAL A 143 -37.28 -27.32 21.78
CA VAL A 143 -37.14 -27.22 20.33
C VAL A 143 -36.28 -28.40 19.86
N ILE A 144 -36.94 -29.45 19.37
CA ILE A 144 -36.36 -30.50 18.54
C ILE A 144 -37.08 -30.43 17.19
N VAL A 145 -36.64 -29.53 16.30
CA VAL A 145 -36.72 -29.68 14.83
C VAL A 145 -35.65 -28.74 14.21
N PRO A 146 -34.68 -29.24 13.43
CA PRO A 146 -33.82 -28.40 12.61
C PRO A 146 -34.38 -28.36 11.19
N ASP A 147 -35.21 -27.36 10.86
CA ASP A 147 -35.51 -27.05 9.47
C ASP A 147 -35.70 -25.55 9.25
N GLY A 148 -35.07 -25.06 8.19
CA GLY A 148 -35.00 -23.64 7.80
C GLY A 148 -33.57 -23.13 7.87
N GLY A 149 -32.74 -23.33 6.85
CA GLY A 149 -32.99 -22.81 5.51
C GLY A 149 -31.97 -21.71 5.25
N ILE A 150 -30.91 -22.06 4.51
CA ILE A 150 -30.22 -21.32 3.43
C ILE A 150 -30.24 -19.76 3.44
N ALA A 151 -30.27 -19.11 4.60
CA ALA A 151 -30.32 -17.64 4.74
C ALA A 151 -29.32 -17.09 5.77
N ALA A 152 -28.27 -17.86 6.09
CA ALA A 152 -27.15 -17.42 6.93
C ALA A 152 -25.77 -17.53 6.23
N ALA A 153 -25.71 -17.94 4.96
CA ALA A 153 -24.45 -18.25 4.28
C ALA A 153 -23.86 -17.10 3.43
N ALA A 154 -24.46 -15.91 3.38
CA ALA A 154 -24.02 -14.81 2.50
C ALA A 154 -23.59 -13.52 3.22
N ALA A 155 -23.39 -13.54 4.53
CA ALA A 155 -22.75 -12.44 5.28
C ALA A 155 -21.36 -12.90 5.77
N GLY A 156 -20.38 -12.90 4.87
CA GLY A 156 -19.06 -13.50 5.06
C GLY A 156 -18.29 -13.06 6.33
N HIS A 157 -18.22 -13.98 7.29
CA HIS A 157 -17.07 -14.48 8.09
C HIS A 157 -15.81 -13.62 8.39
N TYR A 158 -15.88 -12.29 8.43
CA TYR A 158 -14.71 -11.46 8.81
C TYR A 158 -14.94 -10.52 9.99
N ALA A 159 -16.07 -10.66 10.70
CA ALA A 159 -16.22 -10.07 12.02
C ALA A 159 -15.22 -10.74 12.96
N GLY A 160 -14.10 -10.07 13.27
CA GLY A 160 -13.06 -10.57 14.18
C GLY A 160 -11.65 -10.73 13.57
N VAL A 161 -11.46 -10.56 12.26
CA VAL A 161 -10.12 -10.65 11.65
C VAL A 161 -9.40 -9.30 11.78
N ARG A 162 -8.26 -9.30 12.48
CA ARG A 162 -7.39 -8.11 12.62
C ARG A 162 -6.88 -7.66 11.24
N PRO A 163 -7.10 -6.40 10.82
CA PRO A 163 -6.60 -5.92 9.55
C PRO A 163 -5.08 -6.01 9.46
N ARG A 164 -4.56 -6.61 8.38
CA ARG A 164 -3.13 -6.60 8.04
C ARG A 164 -2.84 -5.40 7.16
N ILE A 165 -1.91 -4.55 7.56
CA ILE A 165 -1.53 -3.33 6.84
C ILE A 165 -0.06 -3.41 6.42
N VAL A 166 0.20 -3.26 5.13
CA VAL A 166 1.55 -2.96 4.61
C VAL A 166 1.62 -1.48 4.31
N TYR A 167 2.51 -0.77 5.00
CA TYR A 167 2.67 0.67 4.85
C TYR A 167 3.89 1.01 3.99
N ALA A 168 3.67 1.83 2.97
CA ALA A 168 4.73 2.43 2.15
C ALA A 168 5.32 3.65 2.88
N SER A 169 6.41 3.40 3.62
CA SER A 169 7.24 4.42 4.23
C SER A 169 8.34 4.89 3.28
N THR A 170 9.29 5.68 3.78
CA THR A 170 10.45 6.17 3.06
C THR A 170 11.72 5.90 3.85
N THR A 171 12.87 5.84 3.19
CA THR A 171 14.18 5.76 3.83
C THR A 171 14.67 7.11 4.36
N GLY A 172 14.03 8.22 3.94
CA GLY A 172 14.25 9.57 4.50
C GLY A 172 14.01 9.67 6.01
N VAL A 173 13.33 8.69 6.61
CA VAL A 173 13.15 8.60 8.08
C VAL A 173 14.46 8.44 8.84
N TYR A 174 15.55 8.02 8.18
CA TYR A 174 16.87 7.92 8.79
C TYR A 174 17.65 9.23 8.77
N GLY A 175 17.23 10.23 7.98
CA GLY A 175 18.01 11.45 7.77
C GLY A 175 19.37 11.17 7.13
N ASP A 176 20.29 12.13 7.26
CA ASP A 176 21.66 11.94 6.79
C ASP A 176 22.43 10.98 7.70
N CYS A 177 23.14 10.04 7.09
CA CYS A 177 23.97 9.04 7.77
C CYS A 177 25.40 9.04 7.22
N GLY A 178 25.81 10.09 6.49
CA GLY A 178 27.18 10.22 5.98
C GLY A 178 27.60 9.08 5.04
N GLY A 179 26.64 8.46 4.34
CA GLY A 179 26.90 7.33 3.44
C GLY A 179 27.10 5.98 4.14
N ALA A 180 26.84 5.88 5.44
CA ALA A 180 26.94 4.62 6.19
C ALA A 180 25.97 3.54 5.66
N TRP A 181 26.37 2.28 5.83
CA TRP A 181 25.52 1.12 5.60
C TRP A 181 24.55 0.91 6.77
N LEU A 182 23.25 0.83 6.46
CA LEU A 182 22.17 0.76 7.43
C LEU A 182 21.35 -0.52 7.22
N ASP A 183 21.08 -1.24 8.30
CA ASP A 183 20.02 -2.24 8.33
C ASP A 183 18.71 -1.64 8.87
N GLU A 184 17.64 -2.44 8.90
CA GLU A 184 16.32 -1.98 9.34
C GLU A 184 16.20 -1.72 10.86
N THR A 185 17.26 -1.98 11.63
CA THR A 185 17.31 -1.73 13.09
C THR A 185 17.85 -0.35 13.43
N ARG A 186 18.46 0.36 12.46
CA ARG A 186 18.95 1.72 12.64
C ARG A 186 17.85 2.63 13.25
N PRO A 187 18.18 3.41 14.30
CA PRO A 187 17.28 4.43 14.82
C PRO A 187 16.90 5.45 13.75
N ILE A 188 15.66 5.92 13.80
CA ILE A 188 15.17 6.97 12.91
C ILE A 188 15.64 8.34 13.38
N ALA A 189 16.00 9.21 12.43
CA ALA A 189 16.47 10.57 12.67
C ALA A 189 16.00 11.50 11.52
N PRO A 190 14.69 11.75 11.39
CA PRO A 190 14.16 12.51 10.24
C PRO A 190 14.64 13.98 10.27
N ALA A 191 15.33 14.42 9.21
CA ALA A 191 15.84 15.79 9.11
C ALA A 191 14.84 16.77 8.46
N ASN A 192 13.86 16.27 7.70
CA ASN A 192 12.92 17.11 6.96
C ASN A 192 11.45 16.83 7.33
N GLU A 193 10.59 17.80 7.06
CA GLU A 193 9.17 17.78 7.40
C GLU A 193 8.40 16.59 6.82
N ARG A 194 8.74 16.16 5.60
CA ARG A 194 8.09 15.00 4.96
C ARG A 194 8.47 13.70 5.69
N ALA A 195 9.73 13.57 6.10
CA ALA A 195 10.21 12.43 6.86
C ALA A 195 9.61 12.39 8.27
N LYS A 196 9.48 13.55 8.94
CA LYS A 196 8.81 13.66 10.26
C LYS A 196 7.36 13.15 10.20
N ARG A 197 6.59 13.56 9.19
CA ARG A 197 5.23 13.03 8.95
C ARG A 197 5.24 11.51 8.73
N ARG A 198 6.22 10.99 7.99
CA ARG A 198 6.34 9.54 7.78
C ARG A 198 6.66 8.78 9.07
N VAL A 199 7.53 9.34 9.92
CA VAL A 199 7.81 8.81 11.27
C VAL A 199 6.55 8.83 12.14
N SER A 200 5.74 9.88 12.06
CA SER A 200 4.44 9.94 12.74
C SER A 200 3.54 8.78 12.30
N ALA A 201 3.43 8.52 11.00
CA ALA A 201 2.65 7.40 10.46
C ALA A 201 3.16 6.03 10.95
N GLU A 202 4.47 5.79 10.86
CA GLU A 202 5.10 4.56 11.37
C GLU A 202 4.79 4.35 12.86
N THR A 203 4.88 5.42 13.65
CA THR A 203 4.63 5.39 15.10
C THR A 203 3.17 5.04 15.40
N GLN A 204 2.22 5.64 14.67
CA GLN A 204 0.80 5.36 14.83
C GLN A 204 0.46 3.90 14.49
N LEU A 205 1.02 3.37 13.40
CA LEU A 205 0.87 1.97 13.01
C LEU A 205 1.44 1.01 14.05
N ARG A 206 2.65 1.29 14.57
CA ARG A 206 3.27 0.50 15.64
C ARG A 206 2.44 0.52 16.93
N ARG A 207 1.93 1.68 17.33
CA ARG A 207 1.05 1.81 18.50
C ARG A 207 -0.25 1.01 18.33
N ALA A 208 -0.87 1.07 17.15
CA ALA A 208 -2.06 0.29 16.85
C ALA A 208 -1.78 -1.23 16.83
N ALA A 209 -0.61 -1.63 16.32
CA ALA A 209 -0.17 -3.03 16.32
C ALA A 209 0.14 -3.54 17.74
N ALA A 210 0.79 -2.73 18.58
CA ALA A 210 1.05 -3.05 19.99
C ALA A 210 -0.24 -3.27 20.78
N ARG A 211 -1.30 -2.49 20.48
CA ARG A 211 -2.65 -2.68 21.02
C ARG A 211 -3.42 -3.83 20.36
N ARG A 212 -2.79 -4.60 19.47
CA ARG A 212 -3.39 -5.72 18.71
C ARG A 212 -4.62 -5.33 17.88
N ALA A 213 -4.80 -4.04 17.58
CA ALA A 213 -5.90 -3.55 16.76
C ALA A 213 -5.69 -3.85 15.27
N ILE A 214 -4.43 -3.90 14.83
CA ILE A 214 -4.01 -4.25 13.47
C ILE A 214 -2.74 -5.12 13.50
N ALA A 215 -2.41 -5.75 12.38
CA ALA A 215 -1.09 -6.33 12.12
C ALA A 215 -0.38 -5.48 11.06
N ALA A 216 0.55 -4.61 11.46
CA ALA A 216 1.21 -3.69 10.54
C ALA A 216 2.63 -4.15 10.18
N SER A 217 3.05 -3.98 8.94
CA SER A 217 4.45 -4.08 8.50
C SER A 217 4.81 -2.86 7.66
N ILE A 218 6.07 -2.43 7.72
CA ILE A 218 6.54 -1.17 7.16
C ILE A 218 7.58 -1.46 6.07
N ALA A 219 7.33 -0.99 4.86
CA ALA A 219 8.30 -0.98 3.77
C ALA A 219 8.96 0.40 3.74
N ARG A 220 10.25 0.50 4.03
CA ARG A 220 11.02 1.74 3.84
C ARG A 220 11.55 1.75 2.42
N ILE A 221 10.99 2.65 1.62
CA ILE A 221 11.19 2.69 0.17
C ILE A 221 12.15 3.84 -0.17
N PRO A 222 13.22 3.59 -0.95
CA PRO A 222 14.13 4.62 -1.41
C PRO A 222 13.62 5.25 -2.73
N GLY A 223 14.51 5.75 -3.60
CA GLY A 223 14.13 6.26 -4.92
C GLY A 223 13.47 5.18 -5.77
N ILE A 224 12.35 5.48 -6.42
CA ILE A 224 11.63 4.53 -7.26
C ILE A 224 11.89 4.85 -8.72
N TYR A 225 12.47 3.90 -9.47
CA TYR A 225 12.66 4.03 -10.91
C TYR A 225 11.80 3.03 -11.68
N ALA A 226 11.54 3.37 -12.93
CA ALA A 226 10.84 2.63 -13.95
C ALA A 226 10.96 3.44 -15.25
N GLY A 227 10.56 2.89 -16.40
CA GLY A 227 10.68 3.62 -17.68
C GLY A 227 10.04 5.01 -17.66
N ASN A 228 8.89 5.16 -16.99
CA ASN A 228 8.18 6.44 -16.83
C ASN A 228 8.61 7.26 -15.59
N ARG A 229 9.71 6.89 -14.93
CA ARG A 229 10.22 7.54 -13.70
C ARG A 229 11.71 7.85 -13.77
N LEU A 230 12.35 7.63 -14.91
CA LEU A 230 13.73 8.01 -15.11
C LEU A 230 13.86 9.54 -15.14
N PRO A 231 14.98 10.10 -14.66
CA PRO A 231 15.20 11.55 -14.59
C PRO A 231 15.52 12.20 -15.95
N LEU A 232 14.95 11.69 -17.06
CA LEU A 232 15.26 12.18 -18.42
C LEU A 232 14.94 13.68 -18.58
N ALA A 233 13.76 14.12 -18.13
CA ALA A 233 13.40 15.54 -18.17
C ALA A 233 14.36 16.44 -17.35
N ARG A 234 15.01 15.89 -16.31
CA ARG A 234 16.01 16.62 -15.52
C ARG A 234 17.34 16.72 -16.29
N LEU A 235 17.73 15.65 -16.97
CA LEU A 235 18.92 15.59 -17.82
C LEU A 235 18.78 16.53 -19.03
N GLU A 236 17.63 16.52 -19.72
CA GLU A 236 17.31 17.42 -20.83
C GLU A 236 17.41 18.90 -20.43
N ARG A 237 16.97 19.23 -19.20
CA ARG A 237 17.09 20.58 -18.63
C ARG A 237 18.48 20.91 -18.11
N ARG A 238 19.47 20.01 -18.28
CA ARG A 238 20.84 20.13 -17.76
C ARG A 238 20.88 20.48 -16.28
N THR A 239 19.94 19.99 -15.49
CA THR A 239 19.92 20.31 -14.05
C THR A 239 21.18 19.74 -13.40
N PRO A 240 21.99 20.56 -12.71
CA PRO A 240 23.27 20.12 -12.18
C PRO A 240 23.17 18.94 -11.20
N ALA A 241 24.26 18.19 -11.13
CA ALA A 241 24.54 17.20 -10.10
C ALA A 241 25.80 17.59 -9.33
N LEU A 242 25.96 17.05 -8.12
CA LEU A 242 27.14 17.36 -7.32
C LEU A 242 28.41 16.74 -7.93
N VAL A 243 29.55 17.40 -7.70
CA VAL A 243 30.89 16.82 -7.88
C VAL A 243 31.09 15.65 -6.91
N ASP A 244 31.94 14.68 -7.27
CA ASP A 244 32.08 13.42 -6.53
C ASP A 244 32.42 13.61 -5.04
N ALA A 245 33.26 14.60 -4.70
CA ALA A 245 33.66 14.91 -3.34
C ALA A 245 32.49 15.36 -2.45
N ASP A 246 31.50 16.03 -3.04
CA ASP A 246 30.32 16.52 -2.34
C ASP A 246 29.10 15.59 -2.49
N ASP A 247 29.16 14.61 -3.38
CA ASP A 247 28.00 13.81 -3.78
C ASP A 247 27.57 12.82 -2.69
N VAL A 248 26.31 12.37 -2.77
CA VAL A 248 25.66 11.54 -1.77
C VAL A 248 25.28 10.18 -2.31
N TYR A 249 25.33 9.15 -1.46
CA TYR A 249 24.84 7.83 -1.83
C TYR A 249 23.32 7.83 -1.98
N THR A 250 22.86 7.28 -3.09
CA THR A 250 21.44 7.08 -3.39
C THR A 250 21.10 5.59 -3.43
N ASN A 251 19.85 5.27 -3.12
CA ASN A 251 19.34 3.90 -3.12
C ASN A 251 18.10 3.86 -4.00
N HIS A 252 17.83 2.70 -4.59
CA HIS A 252 16.84 2.59 -5.63
C HIS A 252 16.03 1.30 -5.53
N ILE A 253 14.86 1.29 -6.14
CA ILE A 253 14.06 0.09 -6.38
C ILE A 253 13.21 0.26 -7.64
N HIS A 254 13.18 -0.77 -8.48
CA HIS A 254 12.30 -0.76 -9.64
C HIS A 254 10.83 -0.85 -9.21
N ALA A 255 9.94 -0.10 -9.85
CA ALA A 255 8.53 0.01 -9.44
C ALA A 255 7.76 -1.33 -9.47
N ASP A 256 8.06 -2.24 -10.41
CA ASP A 256 7.42 -3.57 -10.44
C ASP A 256 7.94 -4.50 -9.36
N ASP A 257 9.22 -4.40 -9.02
CA ASP A 257 9.81 -5.15 -7.91
C ASP A 257 9.26 -4.63 -6.59
N LEU A 258 9.16 -3.31 -6.42
CA LEU A 258 8.49 -2.71 -5.27
C LEU A 258 7.06 -3.22 -5.11
N ALA A 259 6.28 -3.30 -6.19
CA ALA A 259 4.94 -3.88 -6.13
C ALA A 259 4.99 -5.34 -5.65
N ALA A 260 5.88 -6.17 -6.22
CA ALA A 260 6.04 -7.56 -5.80
C ALA A 260 6.42 -7.68 -4.30
N ILE A 261 7.31 -6.82 -3.81
CA ILE A 261 7.72 -6.75 -2.40
C ILE A 261 6.51 -6.46 -1.50
N LEU A 262 5.72 -5.45 -1.83
CA LEU A 262 4.53 -5.08 -1.05
C LEU A 262 3.51 -6.22 -0.98
N LEU A 263 3.35 -6.97 -2.07
CA LEU A 263 2.49 -8.16 -2.11
C LEU A 263 3.04 -9.32 -1.27
N ARG A 264 4.36 -9.54 -1.30
CA ARG A 264 5.03 -10.54 -0.47
C ARG A 264 4.93 -10.18 1.01
N MET A 265 5.09 -8.91 1.38
CA MET A 265 4.84 -8.43 2.74
C MET A 265 3.38 -8.63 3.17
N ALA A 266 2.43 -8.38 2.28
CA ALA A 266 1.00 -8.52 2.59
C ALA A 266 0.57 -9.97 2.88
N THR A 267 1.33 -10.94 2.37
CA THR A 267 1.01 -12.37 2.45
C THR A 267 1.92 -13.15 3.40
N HIS A 268 3.21 -12.82 3.45
CA HIS A 268 4.25 -13.54 4.20
C HIS A 268 4.98 -12.63 5.21
N GLY A 269 4.71 -11.33 5.20
CA GLY A 269 5.34 -10.38 6.10
C GLY A 269 4.93 -10.61 7.55
N ARG A 270 5.92 -10.65 8.44
CA ARG A 270 5.70 -10.71 9.88
C ARG A 270 5.19 -9.35 10.39
N PRO A 271 4.25 -9.34 11.36
CA PRO A 271 3.78 -8.10 11.96
C PRO A 271 4.92 -7.37 12.68
N SER A 272 4.77 -6.06 12.78
CA SER A 272 5.72 -5.10 13.36
C SER A 272 7.11 -5.10 12.73
N ARG A 273 7.31 -5.76 11.58
CA ARG A 273 8.57 -5.74 10.85
C ARG A 273 8.73 -4.53 9.95
N VAL A 274 9.98 -4.10 9.83
CA VAL A 274 10.47 -3.15 8.84
C VAL A 274 11.30 -3.92 7.82
N ILE A 275 11.11 -3.57 6.55
CA ILE A 275 11.86 -4.10 5.41
C ILE A 275 12.37 -2.92 4.58
N HIS A 276 13.65 -2.93 4.22
CA HIS A 276 14.17 -2.08 3.15
C HIS A 276 13.72 -2.64 1.80
N ALA A 277 12.85 -1.91 1.11
CA ALA A 277 12.43 -2.25 -0.25
C ALA A 277 13.40 -1.61 -1.25
N SER A 278 14.67 -2.04 -1.20
CA SER A 278 15.77 -1.54 -2.03
C SER A 278 16.34 -2.66 -2.88
N ASP A 279 16.77 -2.33 -4.09
CA ASP A 279 17.61 -3.19 -4.91
C ASP A 279 19.07 -3.19 -4.40
N ASP A 280 19.97 -3.85 -5.13
CA ASP A 280 21.38 -4.04 -4.77
C ASP A 280 22.29 -2.93 -5.31
N THR A 281 21.70 -1.91 -5.96
CA THR A 281 22.44 -0.80 -6.54
C THR A 281 23.20 -0.05 -5.45
N THR A 282 24.47 0.20 -5.71
CA THR A 282 25.28 1.14 -4.93
C THR A 282 25.82 2.18 -5.89
N LEU A 283 25.27 3.39 -5.85
CA LEU A 283 25.73 4.51 -6.66
C LEU A 283 25.65 5.80 -5.83
N LYS A 284 26.50 6.76 -6.16
CA LYS A 284 26.24 8.15 -5.78
C LYS A 284 25.18 8.76 -6.70
N MET A 285 24.53 9.84 -6.26
CA MET A 285 23.41 10.45 -7.01
C MET A 285 23.85 10.93 -8.38
N GLY A 286 25.03 11.54 -8.45
CA GLY A 286 25.67 11.94 -9.67
C GLY A 286 25.93 10.80 -10.63
N GLU A 287 26.51 9.71 -10.14
CA GLU A 287 26.76 8.52 -10.96
C GLU A 287 25.46 7.91 -11.50
N TYR A 288 24.39 7.86 -10.69
CA TYR A 288 23.08 7.42 -11.16
C TYR A 288 22.58 8.26 -12.36
N PHE A 289 22.75 9.58 -12.34
CA PHE A 289 22.38 10.41 -13.47
C PHE A 289 23.24 10.14 -14.72
N ASP A 290 24.54 9.91 -14.55
CA ASP A 290 25.42 9.52 -15.67
C ASP A 290 24.98 8.20 -16.30
N ARG A 291 24.70 7.18 -15.48
CA ARG A 291 24.23 5.86 -15.98
C ARG A 291 22.96 5.99 -16.81
N VAL A 292 22.01 6.82 -16.38
CA VAL A 292 20.78 7.08 -17.13
C VAL A 292 21.08 7.86 -18.41
N ALA A 293 21.94 8.88 -18.34
CA ALA A 293 22.29 9.70 -19.51
C ALA A 293 22.93 8.84 -20.61
N ASP A 294 23.93 8.04 -20.24
CA ASP A 294 24.64 7.14 -21.13
C ASP A 294 23.70 6.11 -21.78
N ALA A 295 22.79 5.52 -20.98
CA ALA A 295 21.85 4.51 -21.47
C ALA A 295 20.83 5.04 -22.49
N PHE A 296 20.58 6.35 -22.49
CA PHE A 296 19.60 7.00 -23.38
C PHE A 296 20.25 7.95 -24.40
N GLY A 297 21.59 7.99 -24.46
CA GLY A 297 22.32 8.83 -25.41
C GLY A 297 22.09 10.34 -25.21
N VAL A 298 21.76 10.77 -23.99
CA VAL A 298 21.60 12.19 -23.65
C VAL A 298 22.84 12.70 -22.90
N GLU A 299 23.02 14.02 -22.85
CA GLU A 299 24.19 14.60 -22.22
C GLU A 299 24.16 14.42 -20.69
N ARG A 300 25.33 14.15 -20.11
CA ARG A 300 25.51 14.06 -18.66
C ARG A 300 25.26 15.42 -18.01
N PRO A 301 24.73 15.47 -16.77
CA PRO A 301 24.46 16.72 -16.09
C PRO A 301 25.78 17.46 -15.77
N PRO A 302 25.78 18.81 -15.80
CA PRO A 302 26.93 19.58 -15.34
C PRO A 302 27.19 19.31 -13.85
N ARG A 303 28.46 19.41 -13.46
CA ARG A 303 28.93 19.15 -12.09
C ARG A 303 29.20 20.45 -11.37
N ILE A 304 28.65 20.57 -10.16
CA ILE A 304 28.82 21.74 -9.29
C ILE A 304 29.17 21.30 -7.88
N THR A 305 29.83 22.18 -7.13
CA THR A 305 30.08 22.03 -5.71
C THR A 305 28.79 22.15 -4.89
N ARG A 306 28.85 21.72 -3.63
CA ARG A 306 27.75 21.89 -2.68
C ARG A 306 27.39 23.36 -2.48
N ASP A 307 28.38 24.24 -2.36
CA ASP A 307 28.17 25.67 -2.14
C ASP A 307 27.47 26.34 -3.34
N GLU A 308 27.85 25.96 -4.57
CA GLU A 308 27.17 26.41 -5.77
C GLU A 308 25.74 25.88 -5.84
N ALA A 309 25.53 24.60 -5.49
CA ALA A 309 24.21 24.00 -5.46
C ALA A 309 23.28 24.75 -4.50
N GLU A 310 23.76 25.14 -3.32
CA GLU A 310 22.97 25.88 -2.33
C GLU A 310 22.54 27.28 -2.80
N ARG A 311 23.30 27.88 -3.72
CA ARG A 311 22.97 29.19 -4.31
C ARG A 311 22.02 29.10 -5.50
N GLN A 312 22.02 27.98 -6.23
CA GLN A 312 21.34 27.87 -7.54
C GLN A 312 20.13 26.94 -7.54
N LEU A 313 20.06 25.97 -6.61
CA LEU A 313 19.05 24.92 -6.64
C LEU A 313 17.91 25.18 -5.65
N GLU A 314 16.70 24.77 -6.03
CA GLU A 314 15.55 24.90 -5.16
C GLU A 314 15.68 24.08 -3.86
N PRO A 315 15.11 24.55 -2.73
CA PRO A 315 15.21 23.88 -1.42
C PRO A 315 14.77 22.41 -1.43
N MET A 316 13.77 22.06 -2.24
CA MET A 316 13.30 20.68 -2.33
C MET A 316 14.36 19.76 -2.93
N MET A 317 15.09 20.22 -3.95
CA MET A 317 16.13 19.43 -4.60
C MET A 317 17.34 19.29 -3.68
N LEU A 318 17.74 20.39 -3.03
CA LEU A 318 18.81 20.39 -2.02
C LEU A 318 18.53 19.40 -0.87
N SER A 319 17.28 19.24 -0.47
CA SER A 319 16.94 18.28 0.59
C SER A 319 17.35 16.83 0.27
N PHE A 320 17.35 16.45 -1.00
CA PHE A 320 17.81 15.11 -1.42
C PHE A 320 19.34 15.02 -1.47
N MET A 321 20.02 16.11 -1.78
CA MET A 321 21.49 16.22 -1.86
C MET A 321 22.17 16.37 -0.48
N ARG A 322 21.39 16.53 0.59
CA ARG A 322 21.86 16.66 1.98
C ARG A 322 21.79 15.36 2.78
N GLU A 323 21.19 14.30 2.24
CA GLU A 323 21.00 13.05 2.98
C GLU A 323 21.67 11.87 2.26
N SER A 324 22.74 11.32 2.85
CA SER A 324 23.54 10.23 2.30
C SER A 324 23.45 8.97 3.18
N ARG A 325 23.10 7.83 2.58
CA ARG A 325 22.94 6.54 3.28
C ARG A 325 23.00 5.37 2.29
N ARG A 326 23.35 4.18 2.76
CA ARG A 326 23.35 2.94 1.96
C ARG A 326 22.53 1.88 2.68
N LEU A 327 21.66 1.17 1.98
CA LEU A 327 20.71 0.26 2.61
C LEU A 327 21.11 -1.20 2.42
N VAL A 328 21.16 -1.94 3.52
CA VAL A 328 21.24 -3.40 3.48
C VAL A 328 19.82 -3.94 3.29
N ASN A 329 19.60 -4.77 2.27
CA ASN A 329 18.30 -5.40 1.97
C ASN A 329 18.24 -6.88 2.38
N GLY A 330 19.09 -7.30 3.32
CA GLY A 330 19.22 -8.70 3.72
C GLY A 330 17.93 -9.34 4.24
N ARG A 331 17.04 -8.59 4.92
CA ARG A 331 15.74 -9.11 5.36
C ARG A 331 14.78 -9.34 4.20
N LEU A 332 14.80 -8.48 3.19
CA LEU A 332 14.01 -8.64 1.98
C LEU A 332 14.30 -9.99 1.31
N LYS A 333 15.58 -10.33 1.16
CA LYS A 333 16.01 -11.58 0.53
C LYS A 333 15.84 -12.80 1.44
N ARG A 334 16.19 -12.71 2.72
CA ARG A 334 16.18 -13.86 3.64
C ARG A 334 14.81 -14.14 4.25
N GLU A 335 14.11 -13.12 4.75
CA GLU A 335 12.80 -13.30 5.41
C GLU A 335 11.66 -13.45 4.40
N LEU A 336 11.65 -12.65 3.31
CA LEU A 336 10.55 -12.68 2.33
C LEU A 336 10.82 -13.56 1.11
N ARG A 337 12.07 -14.02 0.94
CA ARG A 337 12.53 -14.83 -0.21
C ARG A 337 12.23 -14.14 -1.54
N VAL A 338 12.38 -12.81 -1.58
CA VAL A 338 12.18 -12.04 -2.81
C VAL A 338 13.42 -12.20 -3.69
N GLN A 339 13.17 -12.53 -4.96
CA GLN A 339 14.12 -12.40 -6.05
C GLN A 339 13.71 -11.18 -6.87
N LEU A 340 14.62 -10.24 -7.03
CA LEU A 340 14.39 -9.01 -7.78
C LEU A 340 14.48 -9.32 -9.28
N ARG A 341 13.52 -8.81 -10.04
CA ARG A 341 13.58 -8.83 -11.51
C ARG A 341 14.70 -7.94 -12.02
N TYR A 342 14.88 -6.78 -11.38
CA TYR A 342 16.02 -5.88 -11.62
C TYR A 342 16.82 -5.76 -10.32
N PRO A 343 17.85 -6.60 -10.14
CA PRO A 343 18.75 -6.53 -8.98
C PRO A 343 19.48 -5.20 -8.88
N SER A 344 19.72 -4.51 -10.00
CA SER A 344 20.33 -3.19 -10.04
C SER A 344 19.65 -2.26 -11.05
N VAL A 345 19.88 -0.95 -10.91
CA VAL A 345 19.51 0.07 -11.90
C VAL A 345 20.07 -0.31 -13.28
N ASP A 346 21.31 -0.77 -13.37
CA ASP A 346 21.94 -1.13 -14.65
C ASP A 346 21.24 -2.32 -15.32
N ASP A 347 20.74 -3.30 -14.55
CA ASP A 347 19.93 -4.40 -15.09
C ASP A 347 18.68 -3.87 -15.79
N PHE A 348 18.03 -2.88 -15.19
CA PHE A 348 16.87 -2.25 -15.82
C PHE A 348 17.26 -1.42 -17.04
N LEU A 349 18.30 -0.58 -16.94
CA LEU A 349 18.73 0.30 -18.03
C LEU A 349 19.11 -0.51 -19.28
N ARG A 350 19.79 -1.66 -19.14
CA ARG A 350 20.07 -2.59 -20.25
C ARG A 350 18.81 -3.07 -20.97
N THR A 351 17.69 -3.22 -20.25
CA THR A 351 16.42 -3.63 -20.85
C THR A 351 15.60 -2.46 -21.40
N ALA A 352 15.73 -1.28 -20.81
CA ALA A 352 15.00 -0.09 -21.19
C ALA A 352 15.58 0.56 -22.45
N ALA A 353 16.91 0.67 -22.52
CA ALA A 353 17.62 1.24 -23.67
C ALA A 353 17.38 0.45 -24.97
N ARG A 354 17.18 -0.87 -24.90
CA ARG A 354 16.82 -1.70 -26.07
C ARG A 354 15.42 -1.44 -26.63
N ARG A 355 14.60 -0.68 -25.90
CA ARG A 355 13.18 -0.41 -26.23
C ARG A 355 12.91 1.07 -26.51
N ALA A 356 13.87 1.93 -26.17
CA ALA A 356 13.91 3.33 -26.55
C ALA A 356 14.49 3.41 -27.97
#